data_AF-A0A7S2TMJ7-F1
#
_entry.id   AF-A0A7S2TMJ7-F1
#
_cell.length_a   1.000
_cell.length_b   1.000
_cell.length_c   1.000
_cell.angle_alpha   90.00
_cell.angle_beta   90.00
_cell.angle_gamma   90.00
#
_symmetry.space_group_name_H-M   'P 1'
#
loop_
_entity.id
_entity.type
_entity.pdbx_description
1 polymer ?
#
loop_
_entity_poly.entity_id
_entity_poly.type
_entity_poly.pdbx_seq_one_letter_code
_entity_poly.pdbx_strand_id
1 'polypeptide(L)'
;AGTVSLEEAGGLSMKFCGGRTDATDGVGSQYLKNRITGTNNDTMAVLVDVIKVMGLTKRQFVALMGGGHSLGRMHIDRSGYNGTWTSDPTAISNEYFKLLLSETWQNVTLPTGKQQFRAKGKDLAMLKTDLMIKWDAELLTAAQDFASDNHLFLEEFRRAWTQVVNADRFDGPAGNLCA
;
A
#
# COMPACT_ATOMS: atom_id res chain seq x y z
N ALA A 1 3.66 -13.78 -9.99
CA ALA A 1 2.88 -14.18 -8.80
C ALA A 1 1.97 -13.05 -8.34
N GLY A 2 2.50 -11.95 -7.78
CA GLY A 2 1.68 -10.85 -7.23
C GLY A 2 0.60 -10.32 -8.18
N THR A 3 0.92 -10.06 -9.45
CA THR A 3 -0.07 -9.63 -10.45
C THR A 3 -1.24 -10.60 -10.59
N VAL A 4 -0.96 -11.91 -10.73
CA VAL A 4 -1.99 -12.95 -10.85
C VAL A 4 -2.85 -12.98 -9.58
N SER A 5 -2.24 -12.92 -8.40
CA SER A 5 -2.98 -12.89 -7.14
C SER A 5 -3.93 -11.69 -7.04
N LEU A 6 -3.52 -10.52 -7.54
CA LEU A 6 -4.36 -9.32 -7.55
C LEU A 6 -5.53 -9.44 -8.54
N GLU A 7 -5.29 -10.01 -9.72
CA GLU A 7 -6.35 -10.24 -10.72
C GLU A 7 -7.39 -11.25 -10.22
N GLU A 8 -6.93 -12.37 -9.64
CA GLU A 8 -7.81 -13.38 -9.03
C GLU A 8 -8.63 -12.84 -7.85
N ALA A 9 -8.09 -11.87 -7.12
CA ALA A 9 -8.78 -11.20 -6.02
C ALA A 9 -9.82 -10.15 -6.48
N GLY A 10 -10.06 -10.01 -7.79
CA GLY A 10 -11.02 -9.05 -8.36
C GLY A 10 -10.41 -7.76 -8.90
N GLY A 11 -9.08 -7.70 -9.02
CA GLY A 11 -8.37 -6.58 -9.63
C GLY A 11 -8.55 -6.55 -11.15
N LEU A 12 -8.38 -5.36 -11.75
CA LEU A 12 -8.37 -5.24 -13.21
C LEU A 12 -7.13 -5.92 -13.80
N SER A 13 -7.25 -6.42 -15.04
CA SER A 13 -6.12 -7.04 -15.72
C SER A 13 -4.93 -6.08 -15.87
N MET A 14 -3.75 -6.57 -15.56
CA MET A 14 -2.50 -5.82 -15.47
C MET A 14 -1.48 -6.41 -16.43
N LYS A 15 -0.89 -5.55 -17.26
CA LYS A 15 0.15 -6.01 -18.18
C LYS A 15 1.39 -6.46 -17.42
N PHE A 16 1.86 -7.68 -17.73
CA PHE A 16 3.10 -8.21 -17.20
C PHE A 16 4.23 -8.11 -18.24
N CYS A 17 5.39 -7.63 -17.81
CA CYS A 17 6.61 -7.65 -18.62
C CYS A 17 7.66 -8.55 -17.96
N GLY A 18 7.91 -9.72 -18.56
CA GLY A 18 9.03 -10.59 -18.20
C GLY A 18 10.38 -10.06 -18.69
N GLY A 19 11.50 -10.69 -18.35
CA GLY A 19 12.84 -10.29 -18.82
C GLY A 19 13.80 -9.82 -17.73
N ARG A 20 13.40 -9.88 -16.45
CA ARG A 20 14.35 -9.85 -15.34
C ARG A 20 15.17 -11.13 -15.38
N THR A 21 16.49 -11.01 -15.31
CA THR A 21 17.41 -12.15 -15.23
C THR A 21 17.87 -12.30 -13.79
N ASP A 22 17.98 -13.53 -13.31
CA ASP A 22 18.48 -13.79 -11.97
C ASP A 22 19.94 -13.36 -11.83
N ALA A 23 20.27 -12.77 -10.68
CA ALA A 23 21.65 -12.47 -10.32
C ALA A 23 22.39 -13.76 -9.94
N THR A 24 23.68 -13.85 -10.29
CA THR A 24 24.49 -15.06 -10.07
C THR A 24 25.09 -15.18 -8.67
N ASP A 25 25.38 -14.06 -8.01
CA ASP A 25 26.16 -14.03 -6.76
C ASP A 25 25.75 -12.94 -5.75
N GLY A 26 24.67 -12.19 -6.05
CA GLY A 26 24.09 -11.22 -5.12
C GLY A 26 24.96 -10.01 -4.77
N VAL A 27 26.11 -9.79 -5.44
CA VAL A 27 27.05 -8.70 -5.14
C VAL A 27 26.39 -7.31 -5.16
N GLY A 28 25.39 -7.10 -6.04
CA GLY A 28 24.62 -5.86 -6.12
C GLY A 28 23.60 -5.63 -5.00
N SER A 29 23.27 -6.64 -4.19
CA SER A 29 22.21 -6.56 -3.17
C SER A 29 22.48 -5.53 -2.08
N GLN A 30 23.75 -5.20 -1.83
CA GLN A 30 24.16 -4.17 -0.87
C GLN A 30 23.61 -2.78 -1.21
N TYR A 31 23.39 -2.48 -2.50
CA TYR A 31 22.80 -1.22 -2.94
C TYR A 31 21.28 -1.17 -2.76
N LEU A 32 20.65 -2.34 -2.54
CA LEU A 32 19.21 -2.50 -2.32
C LEU A 32 18.86 -2.57 -0.82
N LYS A 33 19.86 -2.46 0.07
CA LYS A 33 19.60 -2.42 1.50
C LYS A 33 18.83 -1.14 1.84
N ASN A 34 17.61 -1.31 2.36
CA ASN A 34 16.81 -0.20 2.85
C ASN A 34 17.63 0.65 3.81
N ARG A 35 17.65 1.98 3.58
CA ARG A 35 18.19 2.95 4.54
C ARG A 35 17.20 3.08 5.71
N ILE A 36 17.14 2.07 6.57
CA ILE A 36 16.40 2.14 7.83
C ILE A 36 17.29 2.88 8.82
N THR A 37 17.24 4.21 8.79
CA THR A 37 18.03 5.09 9.65
C THR A 37 17.34 5.25 11.01
N GLY A 38 17.45 4.24 11.89
CA GLY A 38 17.02 4.37 13.28
C GLY A 38 15.50 4.47 13.50
N THR A 39 15.08 5.30 14.46
CA THR A 39 13.69 5.37 14.96
C THR A 39 12.67 5.68 13.87
N ASN A 40 11.66 4.79 13.72
CA ASN A 40 10.49 5.02 12.88
C ASN A 40 9.66 6.17 13.45
N ASN A 41 9.99 7.40 13.06
CA ASN A 41 9.16 8.56 13.31
C ASN A 41 8.15 8.67 12.16
N ASP A 42 7.04 7.94 12.29
CA ASP A 42 5.88 7.96 11.37
C ASP A 42 5.31 9.39 11.28
N THR A 43 5.95 10.24 10.50
CA THR A 43 5.64 11.66 10.32
C THR A 43 5.24 11.92 8.87
N MET A 44 4.39 12.93 8.66
CA MET A 44 3.90 13.25 7.32
C MET A 44 5.04 13.60 6.35
N ALA A 45 6.08 14.28 6.84
CA ALA A 45 7.26 14.60 6.04
C ALA A 45 7.99 13.35 5.52
N VAL A 46 8.17 12.34 6.38
CA VAL A 46 8.79 11.06 5.99
C VAL A 46 7.91 10.32 4.98
N LEU A 47 6.59 10.28 5.19
CA LEU A 47 5.67 9.66 4.25
C LEU A 47 5.76 10.30 2.86
N VAL A 48 5.72 11.64 2.81
CA VAL A 48 5.83 12.39 1.55
C VAL A 48 7.19 12.19 0.87
N ASP A 49 8.27 12.09 1.64
CA ASP A 49 9.60 11.80 1.08
C ASP A 49 9.67 10.40 0.47
N VAL A 50 9.11 9.39 1.15
CA VAL A 50 9.01 8.02 0.64
C VAL A 50 8.22 7.97 -0.67
N ILE A 51 7.07 8.66 -0.75
CA ILE A 51 6.26 8.75 -1.98
C ILE A 51 7.11 9.29 -3.15
N LYS A 52 7.90 10.34 -2.91
CA LYS A 52 8.77 10.95 -3.92
C LYS A 52 9.89 10.02 -4.35
N VAL A 53 10.56 9.36 -3.41
CA VAL A 53 11.67 8.41 -3.71
C VAL A 53 11.16 7.24 -4.54
N MET A 54 9.92 6.79 -4.31
CA MET A 54 9.27 5.74 -5.12
C MET A 54 8.84 6.22 -6.52
N GLY A 55 8.97 7.52 -6.83
CA GLY A 55 8.55 8.09 -8.11
C GLY A 55 7.03 8.12 -8.30
N LEU A 56 6.27 8.13 -7.21
CA LEU A 56 4.81 8.08 -7.23
C LEU A 56 4.19 9.45 -7.01
N THR A 57 3.01 9.67 -7.57
CA THR A 57 2.13 10.73 -7.09
C THR A 57 1.48 10.32 -5.77
N LYS A 58 1.01 11.29 -4.99
CA LYS A 58 0.21 11.05 -3.77
C LYS A 58 -1.02 10.18 -4.06
N ARG A 59 -1.70 10.41 -5.20
CA ARG A 59 -2.87 9.64 -5.63
C ARG A 59 -2.52 8.17 -5.91
N GLN A 60 -1.42 7.92 -6.62
CA GLN A 60 -0.93 6.56 -6.88
C GLN A 60 -0.52 5.85 -5.59
N PHE A 61 0.13 6.56 -4.65
CA PHE A 61 0.46 6.02 -3.34
C PHE A 61 -0.81 5.59 -2.57
N VAL A 62 -1.84 6.44 -2.54
CA VAL A 62 -3.13 6.12 -1.88
C VAL A 62 -3.78 4.91 -2.55
N ALA A 63 -3.73 4.79 -3.87
CA ALA A 63 -4.24 3.62 -4.58
C ALA A 63 -3.48 2.34 -4.20
N LEU A 64 -2.15 2.38 -4.10
CA LEU A 64 -1.35 1.24 -3.65
C LEU A 64 -1.65 0.82 -2.22
N MET A 65 -1.85 1.79 -1.31
CA MET A 65 -2.27 1.52 0.07
C MET A 65 -3.61 0.79 0.09
N GLY A 66 -4.59 1.27 -0.68
CA GLY A 66 -5.88 0.61 -0.82
C GLY A 66 -5.76 -0.81 -1.34
N GLY A 67 -5.11 -1.02 -2.49
CA GLY A 67 -5.04 -2.36 -3.08
C GLY A 67 -4.22 -3.35 -2.27
N GLY A 68 -3.15 -2.90 -1.61
CA GLY A 68 -2.35 -3.74 -0.72
C GLY A 68 -3.11 -4.11 0.55
N HIS A 69 -3.71 -3.13 1.24
CA HIS A 69 -4.40 -3.36 2.51
C HIS A 69 -5.85 -3.86 2.34
N SER A 70 -6.39 -3.93 1.12
CA SER A 70 -7.60 -4.72 0.84
C SER A 70 -7.39 -6.22 1.06
N LEU A 71 -6.15 -6.72 0.96
CA LEU A 71 -5.84 -8.15 0.96
C LEU A 71 -5.05 -8.58 2.20
N GLY A 72 -5.45 -9.71 2.75
CA GLY A 72 -4.78 -10.35 3.87
C GLY A 72 -4.94 -9.62 5.19
N ARG A 73 -3.92 -9.74 6.06
CA ARG A 73 -3.94 -9.25 7.43
C ARG A 73 -2.56 -9.02 8.00
N MET A 74 -2.52 -8.29 9.11
CA MET A 74 -1.35 -8.19 9.97
C MET A 74 -1.22 -9.41 10.89
N HIS A 75 0.02 -9.80 11.14
CA HIS A 75 0.40 -10.92 12.00
C HIS A 75 1.38 -10.49 13.09
N ILE A 76 1.09 -10.90 14.34
CA ILE A 76 1.88 -10.54 15.54
C ILE A 76 3.31 -11.08 15.42
N ASP A 77 3.48 -12.32 14.96
CA ASP A 77 4.77 -13.00 14.80
C ASP A 77 5.63 -12.46 13.65
N ARG A 78 5.05 -11.61 12.78
CA ARG A 78 5.74 -11.04 11.62
C ARG A 78 6.05 -9.56 11.76
N SER A 79 5.03 -8.78 12.10
CA SER A 79 5.11 -7.31 12.14
C SER A 79 4.94 -6.74 13.55
N GLY A 80 4.47 -7.56 14.49
CA GLY A 80 4.03 -7.11 15.81
C GLY A 80 2.63 -6.50 15.83
N TYR A 81 1.98 -6.29 14.67
CA TYR A 81 0.61 -5.78 14.53
C TYR A 81 -0.40 -6.92 14.35
N ASN A 82 -1.70 -6.65 14.52
CA ASN A 82 -2.75 -7.65 14.35
C ASN A 82 -4.05 -7.07 13.78
N GLY A 83 -4.71 -7.84 12.91
CA GLY A 83 -6.04 -7.57 12.39
C GLY A 83 -6.07 -7.43 10.87
N THR A 84 -7.28 -7.34 10.32
CA THR A 84 -7.55 -7.03 8.91
C THR A 84 -7.94 -5.55 8.77
N TRP A 85 -7.77 -4.99 7.58
CA TRP A 85 -8.23 -3.64 7.27
C TRP A 85 -9.65 -3.60 6.71
N THR A 86 -10.06 -4.68 6.03
CA THR A 86 -11.37 -4.87 5.39
C THR A 86 -12.16 -5.99 6.06
N SER A 87 -13.45 -6.07 5.76
CA SER A 87 -14.31 -7.17 6.24
C SER A 87 -14.13 -8.43 5.38
N ASP A 88 -13.84 -8.26 4.09
CA ASP A 88 -13.38 -9.32 3.19
C ASP A 88 -11.88 -9.11 2.85
N PRO A 89 -10.96 -9.81 3.53
CA PRO A 89 -9.53 -9.71 3.26
C PRO A 89 -9.07 -10.55 2.06
N THR A 90 -9.99 -11.12 1.28
CA THR A 90 -9.66 -11.95 0.11
C THR A 90 -9.99 -11.26 -1.23
N ALA A 91 -10.66 -10.12 -1.19
CA ALA A 91 -11.08 -9.38 -2.37
C ALA A 91 -10.54 -7.94 -2.38
N ILE A 92 -10.06 -7.50 -3.55
CA ILE A 92 -9.69 -6.09 -3.74
C ILE A 92 -10.94 -5.26 -4.04
N SER A 93 -11.17 -4.25 -3.21
CA SER A 93 -12.29 -3.33 -3.36
C SER A 93 -12.01 -2.02 -2.66
N ASN A 94 -12.82 -1.00 -2.96
CA ASN A 94 -12.75 0.29 -2.28
C ASN A 94 -13.28 0.26 -0.83
N GLU A 95 -13.58 -0.90 -0.26
CA GLU A 95 -14.00 -1.04 1.13
C GLU A 95 -12.95 -0.48 2.10
N TYR A 96 -11.65 -0.66 1.81
CA TYR A 96 -10.57 -0.07 2.61
C TYR A 96 -10.77 1.44 2.82
N PHE A 97 -11.04 2.18 1.75
CA PHE A 97 -11.24 3.63 1.83
C PHE A 97 -12.56 3.99 2.52
N LYS A 98 -13.63 3.26 2.23
CA LYS A 98 -14.92 3.45 2.90
C LYS A 98 -14.76 3.33 4.41
N LEU A 99 -14.15 2.24 4.89
CA LEU A 99 -13.92 1.99 6.31
C LEU A 99 -12.95 3.01 6.93
N LEU A 100 -11.85 3.35 6.26
CA LEU A 100 -10.91 4.37 6.72
C LEU A 100 -11.61 5.71 7.02
N LEU A 101 -12.55 6.10 6.16
CA LEU A 101 -13.29 7.35 6.25
C LEU A 101 -14.50 7.28 7.20
N SER A 102 -15.27 6.19 7.20
CA SER A 102 -16.53 6.07 7.95
C SER A 102 -16.36 5.63 9.41
N GLU A 103 -15.34 4.85 9.72
CA GLU A 103 -15.19 4.28 11.05
C GLU A 103 -14.57 5.26 12.06
N THR A 104 -14.94 5.07 13.33
CA THR A 104 -14.29 5.72 14.45
C THR A 104 -13.13 4.86 14.95
N TRP A 105 -11.92 5.41 14.86
CA TRP A 105 -10.67 4.72 15.15
C TRP A 105 -10.16 5.08 16.55
N GLN A 106 -9.91 4.06 17.38
CA GLN A 106 -9.38 4.19 18.74
C GLN A 106 -7.94 3.68 18.78
N ASN A 107 -7.02 4.49 19.29
CA ASN A 107 -5.64 4.07 19.48
C ASN A 107 -5.55 3.00 20.58
N VAL A 108 -4.83 1.92 20.33
CA VAL A 108 -4.62 0.81 21.27
C VAL A 108 -3.15 0.38 21.26
N THR A 109 -2.63 0.08 22.44
CA THR A 109 -1.32 -0.55 22.61
C THR A 109 -1.50 -2.07 22.62
N LEU A 110 -0.83 -2.77 21.71
CA LEU A 110 -0.81 -4.23 21.68
C LEU A 110 0.13 -4.81 22.74
N PRO A 111 0.02 -6.12 23.07
CA PRO A 111 0.99 -6.81 23.92
C PRO A 111 2.44 -6.71 23.42
N THR A 112 2.64 -6.48 22.13
CA THR A 112 3.95 -6.25 21.49
C THR A 112 4.52 -4.85 21.74
N GLY A 113 3.79 -3.97 22.43
CA GLY A 113 4.14 -2.56 22.63
C GLY A 113 3.87 -1.66 21.41
N LYS A 114 3.40 -2.23 20.29
CA LYS A 114 3.04 -1.47 19.09
C LYS A 114 1.73 -0.73 19.28
N GLN A 115 1.66 0.48 18.75
CA GLN A 115 0.44 1.29 18.70
C GLN A 115 -0.28 1.05 17.36
N GLN A 116 -1.56 0.70 17.42
CA GLN A 116 -2.42 0.58 16.24
C GLN A 116 -3.80 1.15 16.52
N PHE A 117 -4.62 1.34 15.49
CA PHE A 117 -5.98 1.84 15.63
C PHE A 117 -6.99 0.72 15.41
N ARG A 118 -8.00 0.63 16.28
CA ARG A 118 -9.11 -0.32 16.17
C ARG A 118 -10.41 0.40 15.89
N ALA A 119 -11.23 -0.14 15.00
CA ALA A 119 -12.57 0.36 14.78
C ALA A 119 -13.46 0.03 15.99
N LYS A 120 -14.27 1.00 16.43
CA LYS A 120 -15.17 0.79 17.56
C LYS A 120 -16.22 -0.29 17.24
N GLY A 121 -16.19 -1.40 17.96
CA GLY A 121 -17.18 -2.49 17.83
C GLY A 121 -17.01 -3.39 16.61
N LYS A 122 -15.86 -3.33 15.92
CA LYS A 122 -15.54 -4.19 14.77
C LYS A 122 -14.12 -4.75 14.89
N ASP A 123 -13.88 -5.95 14.38
CA ASP A 123 -12.52 -6.52 14.31
C ASP A 123 -11.75 -6.00 13.08
N LEU A 124 -11.62 -4.67 13.01
CA LEU A 124 -10.86 -3.99 11.97
C LEU A 124 -9.72 -3.21 12.62
N ALA A 125 -8.59 -3.14 11.92
CA ALA A 125 -7.41 -2.44 12.37
C ALA A 125 -6.82 -1.56 11.25
N MET A 126 -6.32 -0.40 11.65
CA MET A 126 -5.55 0.51 10.80
C MET A 126 -4.22 0.82 11.47
N LEU A 127 -3.18 0.99 10.68
CA LEU A 127 -1.90 1.49 11.12
C LEU A 127 -1.92 3.02 11.21
N LYS A 128 -0.92 3.61 11.85
CA LYS A 128 -0.76 5.06 11.86
C LYS A 128 -0.61 5.62 10.44
N THR A 129 0.12 4.92 9.57
CA THR A 129 0.31 5.28 8.17
C THR A 129 -0.98 5.25 7.36
N ASP A 130 -1.91 4.35 7.68
CA ASP A 130 -3.26 4.36 7.09
C ASP A 130 -4.01 5.65 7.49
N LEU A 131 -4.00 6.00 8.79
CA LEU A 131 -4.68 7.22 9.25
C LEU A 131 -4.03 8.50 8.74
N MET A 132 -2.73 8.49 8.46
CA MET A 132 -2.02 9.63 7.86
C MET A 132 -2.62 10.06 6.53
N ILE A 133 -3.25 9.15 5.77
CA ILE A 133 -3.99 9.50 4.54
C ILE A 133 -5.06 10.58 4.82
N LYS A 134 -5.64 10.60 6.02
CA LYS A 134 -6.66 11.59 6.42
C LYS A 134 -6.07 12.93 6.86
N TRP A 135 -4.75 13.02 7.03
CA TRP A 135 -4.08 14.19 7.63
C TRP A 135 -3.40 15.09 6.60
N ASP A 136 -3.32 14.66 5.33
CA ASP A 136 -2.87 15.48 4.20
C ASP A 136 -4.04 15.66 3.22
N ALA A 137 -4.26 16.89 2.78
CA ALA A 137 -5.43 17.23 1.96
C ALA A 137 -5.46 16.46 0.62
N GLU A 138 -4.33 16.32 -0.06
CA GLU A 138 -4.27 15.62 -1.35
C GLU A 138 -4.44 14.10 -1.17
N LEU A 139 -3.85 13.52 -0.13
CA LEU A 139 -4.06 12.10 0.21
C LEU A 139 -5.54 11.84 0.55
N LEU A 140 -6.16 12.72 1.34
CA LEU A 140 -7.55 12.60 1.73
C LEU A 140 -8.50 12.71 0.53
N THR A 141 -8.26 13.68 -0.37
CA THR A 141 -9.05 13.82 -1.60
C THR A 141 -8.97 12.56 -2.46
N ALA A 142 -7.78 11.98 -2.64
CA ALA A 142 -7.65 10.72 -3.37
C ALA A 142 -8.44 9.57 -2.68
N ALA A 143 -8.37 9.46 -1.35
CA ALA A 143 -9.12 8.45 -0.61
C ALA A 143 -10.64 8.63 -0.73
N GLN A 144 -11.13 9.88 -0.73
CA GLN A 144 -12.55 10.19 -0.91
C GLN A 144 -13.04 9.81 -2.31
N ASP A 145 -12.28 10.16 -3.35
CA ASP A 145 -12.58 9.76 -4.73
C ASP A 145 -12.70 8.23 -4.84
N PHE A 146 -11.71 7.51 -4.32
CA PHE A 146 -11.70 6.04 -4.37
C PHE A 146 -12.80 5.41 -3.52
N ALA A 147 -13.15 5.97 -2.37
CA ALA A 147 -14.29 5.51 -1.58
C ALA A 147 -15.62 5.67 -2.33
N SER A 148 -15.73 6.70 -3.17
CA SER A 148 -16.94 6.98 -3.96
C SER A 148 -17.05 6.12 -5.23
N ASP A 149 -15.92 5.74 -5.84
CA ASP A 149 -15.89 5.01 -7.11
C ASP A 149 -14.84 3.87 -7.09
N ASN A 150 -15.34 2.64 -7.06
CA ASN A 150 -14.49 1.44 -7.05
C ASN A 150 -13.75 1.23 -8.37
N HIS A 151 -14.36 1.57 -9.51
CA HIS A 151 -13.72 1.41 -10.81
C HIS A 151 -12.58 2.42 -10.97
N LEU A 152 -12.79 3.67 -10.54
CA LEU A 152 -11.73 4.69 -10.50
C LEU A 152 -10.54 4.26 -9.63
N PHE A 153 -10.82 3.68 -8.46
CA PHE A 153 -9.80 3.09 -7.60
C PHE A 153 -9.02 1.99 -8.32
N LEU A 154 -9.70 0.98 -8.86
CA LEU A 154 -9.02 -0.16 -9.47
C LEU A 154 -8.20 0.24 -10.70
N GLU A 155 -8.65 1.21 -11.48
CA GLU A 155 -7.90 1.74 -12.64
C GLU A 155 -6.63 2.48 -12.21
N GLU A 156 -6.68 3.28 -11.14
CA GLU A 156 -5.49 3.95 -10.61
C GLU A 156 -4.53 2.95 -9.94
N PHE A 157 -5.07 1.97 -9.20
CA PHE A 157 -4.28 0.92 -8.58
C PHE A 157 -3.54 0.08 -9.63
N ARG A 158 -4.23 -0.30 -10.71
CA ARG A 158 -3.64 -0.99 -11.87
C ARG A 158 -2.42 -0.23 -12.41
N ARG A 159 -2.57 1.09 -12.64
CA ARG A 159 -1.49 1.96 -13.13
C ARG A 159 -0.33 2.04 -12.15
N ALA A 160 -0.63 2.30 -10.87
CA ALA A 160 0.39 2.45 -9.83
C ALA A 160 1.15 1.13 -9.59
N TRP A 161 0.46 -0.01 -9.54
CA TRP A 161 1.07 -1.33 -9.41
C TRP A 161 1.98 -1.63 -10.59
N THR A 162 1.49 -1.46 -11.83
CA THR A 162 2.30 -1.68 -13.04
C THR A 162 3.54 -0.79 -13.05
N GLN A 163 3.44 0.46 -12.59
CA GLN A 163 4.60 1.35 -12.45
C GLN A 163 5.61 0.82 -11.43
N VAL A 164 5.20 0.50 -10.19
CA VAL A 164 6.12 0.06 -9.13
C VAL A 164 6.81 -1.24 -9.50
N VAL A 165 6.08 -2.23 -10.02
CA VAL A 165 6.67 -3.53 -10.37
C VAL A 165 7.49 -3.50 -11.67
N ASN A 166 7.63 -2.35 -12.32
CA ASN A 166 8.51 -2.14 -13.47
C ASN A 166 9.47 -0.95 -13.29
N ALA A 167 9.49 -0.29 -12.13
CA ALA A 167 10.21 0.96 -11.92
C ALA A 167 11.73 0.84 -12.16
N ASP A 168 12.29 -0.34 -11.89
CA ASP A 168 13.73 -0.65 -11.95
C ASP A 168 14.19 -1.31 -13.25
N ARG A 169 13.27 -1.54 -14.20
CA ARG A 169 13.60 -2.15 -15.48
C ARG A 169 14.47 -1.20 -16.34
N PHE A 170 15.06 -1.70 -17.42
CA PHE A 170 16.15 -1.11 -18.21
C PHE A 170 16.16 0.44 -18.39
N ASP A 171 15.00 1.11 -18.54
CA ASP A 171 14.88 2.54 -18.84
C ASP A 171 14.35 3.41 -17.67
N GLY A 172 14.39 2.90 -16.44
CA GLY A 172 13.92 3.60 -15.23
C GLY A 172 12.40 3.86 -15.15
N PRO A 173 11.92 4.47 -14.05
CA PRO A 173 10.49 4.47 -13.70
C PRO A 173 9.58 5.22 -14.68
N ALA A 174 10.13 6.09 -15.52
CA ALA A 174 9.38 6.84 -16.53
C ALA A 174 9.44 6.21 -17.94
N GLY A 175 10.45 5.39 -18.23
CA GLY A 175 10.65 4.75 -19.55
C GLY A 175 10.12 3.33 -19.65
N ASN A 176 9.90 2.65 -18.51
CA ASN A 176 9.56 1.22 -18.44
C ASN A 176 8.07 0.88 -18.52
N LEU A 177 7.26 1.72 -19.17
CA LEU A 177 5.87 1.35 -19.35
C LEU A 177 5.81 0.16 -20.30
N CYS A 178 5.32 -0.97 -19.78
CA CYS A 178 4.81 -2.05 -20.57
C CYS A 178 3.78 -1.47 -21.56
N ALA A 179 4.20 -1.11 -22.78
CA ALA A 179 3.39 -0.45 -23.81
C ALA A 179 2.31 -1.36 -24.39
#